data_AF-A0A671KLS0-F1
#
_entry.id   AF-A0A671KLS0-F1
#
_cell.length_a   1.000
_cell.length_b   1.000
_cell.length_c   1.000
_cell.angle_alpha   90.00
_cell.angle_beta   90.00
_cell.angle_gamma   90.00
#
_symmetry.space_group_name_H-M   'P 1'
#
loop_
_entity.id
_entity.type
_entity.pdbx_description
1 polymer ?
#
loop_
_entity_poly.entity_id
_entity_poly.type
_entity_poly.pdbx_seq_one_letter_code
_entity_poly.pdbx_strand_id
1 'polypeptide(L)'
;MRPPIQLVYLICFNIFLEKCICKSEPDQVLSITISTQEHVDTVQNLTSNNETELWQPASPIYITTNSEVHLYIQSTSVEFVTELLRKHGITYRILLENTPALIEMQTKNDSSDPRSGGVFYERYHSLEDIYYWINKTKQDHSDMVKVILIGSSSEKRPLYVLKLSGRRDEVKRAMWIDCGIHADCFGADLNRNFDANWCTKGASDNPCDPTYCGQFPESEPETQAVARFLRSHKDTVKLYLSIHSYSQMLLFPYSCSYDEIPNHNELFEVVKEASTKIRRYYRTNYKYGPGAKTIYLAPGGSDDWAYNFGIKYSFTFELQDRGRYGFLLPPSFIPQACNEALLATKIIALHVIKKLNEELP
;
A
#
# COMPACT_ATOMS: atom_id res chain seq x y z
N MET A 1 15.48 80.11 -41.23
CA MET A 1 14.88 78.77 -41.30
C MET A 1 15.70 77.83 -40.43
N ARG A 2 15.11 77.41 -39.30
CA ARG A 2 15.60 76.35 -38.41
C ARG A 2 14.39 75.48 -38.06
N PRO A 3 14.50 74.15 -38.03
CA PRO A 3 13.34 73.25 -37.89
C PRO A 3 12.81 73.24 -36.44
N PRO A 4 11.54 72.82 -36.23
CA PRO A 4 10.94 72.78 -34.91
C PRO A 4 11.48 71.59 -34.09
N ILE A 5 11.73 71.83 -32.81
CA ILE A 5 12.07 70.80 -31.83
C ILE A 5 10.76 70.13 -31.41
N GLN A 6 10.56 68.86 -31.78
CA GLN A 6 9.51 68.01 -31.21
C GLN A 6 9.94 67.55 -29.82
N LEU A 7 9.21 67.98 -28.78
CA LEU A 7 9.27 67.39 -27.45
C LEU A 7 8.50 66.06 -27.48
N VAL A 8 9.22 64.94 -27.38
CA VAL A 8 8.61 63.61 -27.16
C VAL A 8 8.49 63.40 -25.66
N TYR A 9 7.26 63.38 -25.15
CA TYR A 9 6.97 62.91 -23.79
C TYR A 9 6.94 61.38 -23.80
N LEU A 10 8.00 60.74 -23.29
CA LEU A 10 7.94 59.33 -22.89
C LEU A 10 7.15 59.25 -21.57
N ILE A 11 5.89 58.85 -21.64
CA ILE A 11 5.12 58.44 -20.46
C ILE A 11 5.51 56.98 -20.18
N CYS A 12 6.45 56.78 -19.25
CA CYS A 12 6.69 55.46 -18.68
C CYS A 12 5.49 55.09 -17.78
N PHE A 13 4.57 54.28 -18.31
CA PHE A 13 3.64 53.53 -17.47
C PHE A 13 4.43 52.42 -16.77
N ASN A 14 4.97 52.73 -15.58
CA ASN A 14 5.30 51.70 -14.60
C ASN A 14 3.98 51.11 -14.11
N ILE A 15 3.44 50.14 -14.85
CA ILE A 15 2.45 49.23 -14.32
C ILE A 15 3.21 48.36 -13.31
N PHE A 16 3.09 48.71 -12.04
CA PHE A 16 3.28 47.78 -10.95
C PHE A 16 2.29 46.63 -11.18
N LEU A 17 2.73 45.59 -11.89
CA LEU A 17 2.20 44.25 -11.71
C LEU A 17 2.57 43.85 -10.29
N GLU A 18 1.72 44.21 -9.32
CA GLU A 18 1.57 43.36 -8.16
C GLU A 18 1.24 41.98 -8.74
N LYS A 19 2.25 41.10 -8.79
CA LYS A 19 2.00 39.67 -8.80
C LYS A 19 1.14 39.43 -7.57
N CYS A 20 -0.18 39.35 -7.77
CA CYS A 20 -1.04 38.65 -6.86
C CYS A 20 -0.43 37.25 -6.79
N ILE A 21 0.32 36.98 -5.73
CA ILE A 21 0.74 35.62 -5.42
C ILE A 21 -0.58 34.96 -5.01
N CYS A 22 -1.31 34.41 -5.98
CA CYS A 22 -2.29 33.38 -5.66
C CYS A 22 -1.49 32.31 -4.93
N LYS A 23 -1.65 32.22 -3.61
CA LYS A 23 -1.23 31.02 -2.89
C LYS A 23 -2.08 29.92 -3.50
N SER A 24 -1.49 29.11 -4.37
CA SER A 24 -2.10 27.86 -4.76
C SER A 24 -2.31 27.07 -3.48
N GLU A 25 -3.53 26.56 -3.28
CA GLU A 25 -3.77 25.59 -2.22
C GLU A 25 -2.76 24.45 -2.39
N PRO A 26 -2.11 23.95 -1.33
CA PRO A 26 -1.23 22.80 -1.43
C PRO A 26 -2.04 21.56 -1.85
N ASP A 27 -1.35 20.50 -2.22
CA ASP A 27 -1.98 19.20 -2.52
C ASP A 27 -2.74 18.69 -1.28
N GLN A 28 -3.94 18.14 -1.50
CA GLN A 28 -4.89 17.75 -0.45
C GLN A 28 -5.36 16.31 -0.62
N VAL A 29 -5.86 15.73 0.48
CA VAL A 29 -6.65 14.49 0.44
C VAL A 29 -8.04 14.77 1.00
N LEU A 30 -9.07 14.41 0.23
CA LEU A 30 -10.47 14.55 0.62
C LEU A 30 -11.07 13.19 0.99
N SER A 31 -11.97 13.18 1.97
CA SER A 31 -12.94 12.10 2.21
C SER A 31 -14.30 12.53 1.66
N ILE A 32 -14.79 11.84 0.63
CA ILE A 32 -15.99 12.17 -0.12
C ILE A 32 -17.07 11.14 0.18
N THR A 33 -18.26 11.60 0.57
CA THR A 33 -19.40 10.73 0.86
C THR A 33 -20.32 10.57 -0.35
N ILE A 34 -20.46 9.34 -0.84
CA ILE A 34 -21.26 9.02 -2.01
C ILE A 34 -22.67 8.61 -1.59
N SER A 35 -23.69 9.34 -2.04
CA SER A 35 -25.08 9.12 -1.60
C SER A 35 -26.05 8.75 -2.72
N THR A 36 -25.75 9.13 -3.96
CA THR A 36 -26.61 8.91 -5.12
C THR A 36 -25.81 8.34 -6.30
N GLN A 37 -26.48 7.79 -7.31
CA GLN A 37 -25.81 7.34 -8.53
C GLN A 37 -25.15 8.51 -9.28
N GLU A 38 -25.75 9.70 -9.26
CA GLU A 38 -25.14 10.90 -9.84
C GLU A 38 -23.80 11.25 -9.16
N HIS A 39 -23.70 11.06 -7.84
CA HIS A 39 -22.42 11.24 -7.12
C HIS A 39 -21.38 10.22 -7.59
N VAL A 40 -21.79 8.95 -7.79
CA VAL A 40 -20.91 7.89 -8.31
C VAL A 40 -20.34 8.31 -9.66
N ASP A 41 -21.21 8.66 -10.61
CA ASP A 41 -20.81 9.01 -11.98
C ASP A 41 -19.90 10.25 -11.98
N THR A 42 -20.20 11.24 -11.13
CA THR A 42 -19.39 12.47 -10.99
C THR A 42 -17.99 12.16 -10.47
N VAL A 43 -17.87 11.36 -9.41
CA VAL A 43 -16.58 11.06 -8.78
C VAL A 43 -15.75 10.07 -9.62
N GLN A 44 -16.37 9.11 -10.29
CA GLN A 44 -15.68 8.23 -11.25
C GLN A 44 -15.08 9.03 -12.41
N ASN A 45 -15.79 10.03 -12.92
CA ASN A 45 -15.26 10.91 -13.96
C ASN A 45 -14.09 11.77 -13.46
N LEU A 46 -14.15 12.25 -12.20
CA LEU A 46 -13.05 12.98 -11.58
C LEU A 46 -11.76 12.14 -11.54
N THR A 47 -11.87 10.86 -11.17
CA THR A 47 -10.70 9.96 -11.08
C THR A 47 -10.04 9.63 -12.41
N SER A 48 -10.65 10.00 -13.54
CA SER A 48 -10.03 9.90 -14.86
C SER A 48 -9.08 11.06 -15.17
N ASN A 49 -8.99 12.07 -14.28
CA ASN A 49 -8.08 13.20 -14.41
C ASN A 49 -6.70 12.85 -13.82
N ASN A 50 -5.63 13.12 -14.58
CA ASN A 50 -4.24 12.88 -14.20
C ASN A 50 -3.77 13.70 -12.98
N GLU A 51 -4.54 14.71 -12.56
CA GLU A 51 -4.25 15.54 -11.38
C GLU A 51 -4.93 15.03 -10.08
N THR A 52 -5.59 13.86 -10.15
CA THR A 52 -6.22 13.21 -9.00
C THR A 52 -5.80 11.76 -8.88
N GLU A 53 -5.74 11.24 -7.67
CA GLU A 53 -5.39 9.85 -7.41
C GLU A 53 -6.30 9.25 -6.34
N LEU A 54 -6.84 8.06 -6.61
CA LEU A 54 -7.79 7.40 -5.73
C LEU A 54 -7.05 6.57 -4.67
N TRP A 55 -7.14 6.99 -3.41
CA TRP A 55 -6.54 6.26 -2.29
C TRP A 55 -7.43 5.16 -1.72
N GLN A 56 -8.75 5.32 -1.82
CA GLN A 56 -9.73 4.31 -1.42
C GLN A 56 -11.06 4.58 -2.13
N PRO A 57 -11.70 3.56 -2.75
CA PRO A 57 -11.19 2.21 -3.01
C PRO A 57 -10.03 2.21 -4.03
N ALA A 58 -9.43 1.06 -4.37
CA ALA A 58 -8.27 1.03 -5.27
C ALA A 58 -8.58 1.34 -6.75
N SER A 59 -9.85 1.31 -7.15
CA SER A 59 -10.27 1.61 -8.53
C SER A 59 -11.66 2.24 -8.54
N PRO A 60 -11.97 3.13 -9.51
CA PRO A 60 -13.27 3.78 -9.63
C PRO A 60 -14.43 2.79 -9.74
N ILE A 61 -14.19 1.57 -10.25
CA ILE A 61 -15.20 0.51 -10.40
C ILE A 61 -15.86 0.08 -9.08
N TYR A 62 -15.22 0.35 -7.94
CA TYR A 62 -15.72 0.01 -6.61
C TYR A 62 -16.47 1.15 -5.93
N ILE A 63 -16.54 2.32 -6.57
CA ILE A 63 -17.31 3.45 -6.04
C ILE A 63 -18.80 3.14 -6.20
N THR A 64 -19.51 3.07 -5.09
CA THR A 64 -20.94 2.78 -5.03
C THR A 64 -21.64 3.75 -4.09
N THR A 65 -22.97 3.76 -4.09
CA THR A 65 -23.72 4.49 -3.06
C THR A 65 -23.37 3.97 -1.66
N ASN A 66 -23.17 4.89 -0.71
CA ASN A 66 -22.67 4.67 0.64
C ASN A 66 -21.16 4.38 0.76
N SER A 67 -20.41 4.42 -0.35
CA SER A 67 -18.95 4.40 -0.29
C SER A 67 -18.41 5.70 0.32
N GLU A 68 -17.32 5.57 1.08
CA GLU A 68 -16.44 6.67 1.45
C GLU A 68 -15.21 6.63 0.56
N VAL A 69 -14.99 7.70 -0.20
CA VAL A 69 -13.91 7.81 -1.19
C VAL A 69 -12.80 8.71 -0.65
N HIS A 70 -11.57 8.21 -0.62
CA HIS A 70 -10.39 9.02 -0.32
C HIS A 70 -9.70 9.40 -1.62
N LEU A 71 -9.64 10.70 -1.92
CA LEU A 71 -9.11 11.23 -3.17
C LEU A 71 -7.98 12.22 -2.89
N TYR A 72 -6.79 11.91 -3.38
CA TYR A 72 -5.69 12.87 -3.46
C TYR A 72 -5.90 13.81 -4.65
N ILE A 73 -5.59 15.09 -4.46
CA ILE A 73 -5.79 16.14 -5.44
C ILE A 73 -4.54 17.02 -5.46
N GLN A 74 -3.95 17.20 -6.64
CA GLN A 74 -2.87 18.14 -6.85
C GLN A 74 -3.35 19.59 -6.67
N SER A 75 -2.46 20.44 -6.16
CA SER A 75 -2.69 21.88 -5.90
C SER A 75 -3.38 22.63 -7.04
N THR A 76 -3.07 22.29 -8.30
CA THR A 76 -3.65 22.89 -9.50
C THR A 76 -5.13 22.57 -9.71
N SER A 77 -5.62 21.46 -9.15
CA SER A 77 -6.97 20.95 -9.33
C SER A 77 -7.87 21.13 -8.09
N VAL A 78 -7.34 21.56 -6.95
CA VAL A 78 -8.12 21.69 -5.69
C VAL A 78 -9.35 22.56 -5.86
N GLU A 79 -9.22 23.76 -6.44
CA GLU A 79 -10.33 24.69 -6.65
C GLU A 79 -11.39 24.09 -7.59
N PHE A 80 -10.96 23.50 -8.71
CA PHE A 80 -11.85 22.88 -9.68
C PHE A 80 -12.65 21.71 -9.07
N VAL A 81 -11.97 20.79 -8.37
CA VAL A 81 -12.60 19.60 -7.80
C VAL A 81 -13.57 20.00 -6.69
N THR A 82 -13.17 20.86 -5.76
CA THR A 82 -14.03 21.27 -4.64
C THR A 82 -15.27 22.03 -5.11
N GLU A 83 -15.15 22.89 -6.13
CA GLU A 83 -16.29 23.58 -6.75
C GLU A 83 -17.21 22.60 -7.48
N LEU A 84 -16.67 21.59 -8.18
CA LEU A 84 -17.47 20.55 -8.84
C LEU A 84 -18.28 19.74 -7.83
N LEU A 85 -17.65 19.33 -6.72
CA LEU A 85 -18.32 18.61 -5.63
C LEU A 85 -19.44 19.46 -5.03
N ARG A 86 -19.17 20.74 -4.75
CA ARG A 86 -20.16 21.69 -4.21
C ARG A 86 -21.34 21.89 -5.16
N LYS A 87 -21.08 22.03 -6.47
CA LYS A 87 -22.10 22.20 -7.50
C LYS A 87 -23.08 21.03 -7.58
N HIS A 88 -22.60 19.81 -7.37
CA HIS A 88 -23.43 18.59 -7.36
C HIS A 88 -23.94 18.23 -5.95
N GLY A 89 -23.73 19.09 -4.94
CA GLY A 89 -24.17 18.83 -3.57
C GLY A 89 -23.47 17.65 -2.90
N ILE A 90 -22.28 17.27 -3.37
CA ILE A 90 -21.49 16.16 -2.83
C ILE A 90 -20.77 16.63 -1.57
N THR A 91 -21.04 15.95 -0.45
CA THR A 91 -20.41 16.27 0.84
C THR A 91 -19.00 15.67 0.90
N TYR A 92 -18.04 16.46 1.36
CA TYR A 92 -16.67 16.01 1.60
C TYR A 92 -16.07 16.63 2.87
N ARG A 93 -14.99 16.04 3.36
CA ARG A 93 -14.11 16.57 4.40
C ARG A 93 -12.68 16.58 3.91
N ILE A 94 -11.89 17.56 4.33
CA ILE A 94 -10.44 17.56 4.10
C ILE A 94 -9.80 16.65 5.15
N LEU A 95 -9.15 15.58 4.72
CA LEU A 95 -8.39 14.67 5.57
C LEU A 95 -6.99 15.23 5.82
N LEU A 96 -6.33 15.63 4.74
CA LEU A 96 -4.98 16.20 4.75
C LEU A 96 -4.99 17.53 4.01
N GLU A 97 -4.73 18.62 4.74
CA GLU A 97 -4.71 19.98 4.20
C GLU A 97 -3.41 20.31 3.46
N ASN A 98 -2.30 19.65 3.78
CA ASN A 98 -0.98 19.93 3.22
C ASN A 98 -0.16 18.64 3.14
N THR A 99 -0.38 17.86 2.09
CA THR A 99 0.37 16.62 1.86
C THR A 99 1.87 16.85 1.60
N PRO A 100 2.33 17.95 0.94
CA PRO A 100 3.76 18.18 0.74
C PRO A 100 4.56 18.26 2.05
N ALA A 101 4.01 18.86 3.10
CA ALA A 101 4.67 18.92 4.40
C ALA A 101 4.83 17.54 5.07
N LEU A 102 3.87 16.63 4.86
CA LEU A 102 3.97 15.25 5.36
C LEU A 102 4.97 14.43 4.55
N ILE A 103 5.01 14.61 3.22
CA ILE A 103 6.00 13.98 2.35
C ILE A 103 7.40 14.41 2.76
N GLU A 104 7.63 15.72 2.92
CA GLU A 104 8.93 16.26 3.36
C GLU A 104 9.37 15.65 4.70
N MET A 105 8.45 15.48 5.64
CA MET A 105 8.73 14.84 6.94
C MET A 105 9.17 13.38 6.81
N GLN A 106 8.63 12.64 5.84
CA GLN A 106 8.94 11.24 5.61
C GLN A 106 10.23 11.04 4.78
N THR A 107 10.52 11.97 3.86
CA THR A 107 11.68 11.89 2.96
C THR A 107 12.89 12.67 3.44
N LYS A 108 12.80 13.33 4.60
CA LYS A 108 13.90 14.15 5.13
C LYS A 108 15.15 13.31 5.34
N ASN A 109 16.14 13.54 4.49
CA ASN A 109 17.42 12.84 4.54
C ASN A 109 18.35 13.53 5.55
N ASP A 110 18.19 13.21 6.83
CA ASP A 110 19.08 13.72 7.87
C ASP A 110 20.39 12.91 7.89
N SER A 111 21.37 13.37 7.11
CA SER A 111 22.72 12.78 7.04
C SER A 111 23.49 12.77 8.36
N SER A 112 22.98 13.43 9.42
CA SER A 112 23.57 13.41 10.76
C SER A 112 23.09 12.24 11.61
N ASP A 113 22.08 11.49 11.15
CA ASP A 113 21.45 10.45 11.95
C ASP A 113 22.20 9.11 11.82
N PRO A 114 22.59 8.47 12.94
CA PRO A 114 23.33 7.23 12.86
C PRO A 114 22.52 6.13 12.16
N ARG A 115 23.12 5.53 11.11
CA ARG A 115 22.68 4.27 10.47
C ARG A 115 22.83 3.04 11.38
N SER A 116 22.70 3.24 12.69
CA SER A 116 22.79 2.26 13.78
C SER A 116 22.18 2.87 15.04
N GLY A 117 21.05 2.34 15.49
CA GLY A 117 20.34 2.78 16.69
C GLY A 117 18.85 2.43 16.65
N GLY A 118 18.14 2.57 17.77
CA GLY A 118 16.68 2.29 17.84
C GLY A 118 15.86 3.20 16.92
N VAL A 119 16.25 4.47 16.81
CA VAL A 119 15.59 5.52 16.00
C VAL A 119 15.65 5.24 14.49
N PHE A 120 16.49 4.30 14.04
CA PHE A 120 16.50 3.86 12.65
C PHE A 120 15.18 3.19 12.27
N TYR A 121 14.59 2.38 13.16
CA TYR A 121 13.36 1.64 12.86
C TYR A 121 12.08 2.46 13.04
N GLU A 122 12.19 3.75 13.33
CA GLU A 122 11.08 4.66 13.62
C GLU A 122 10.88 5.72 12.51
N ARG A 123 11.43 5.48 11.31
CA ARG A 123 11.33 6.36 10.14
C ARG A 123 11.22 5.57 8.83
N TYR A 124 10.81 6.25 7.77
CA TYR A 124 10.88 5.73 6.41
C TYR A 124 12.29 5.87 5.84
N HIS A 125 12.66 4.95 4.95
CA HIS A 125 13.98 4.87 4.35
C HIS A 125 13.88 4.78 2.84
N SER A 126 14.87 5.36 2.16
CA SER A 126 15.03 5.14 0.73
C SER A 126 15.36 3.68 0.44
N LEU A 127 15.14 3.23 -0.80
CA LEU A 127 15.53 1.89 -1.22
C LEU A 127 17.05 1.66 -1.09
N GLU A 128 17.86 2.70 -1.28
CA GLU A 128 19.32 2.63 -1.10
C GLU A 128 19.69 2.37 0.36
N ASP A 129 19.04 3.08 1.30
CA ASP A 129 19.24 2.86 2.74
C ASP A 129 18.78 1.46 3.17
N ILE A 130 17.69 0.95 2.57
CA ILE A 130 17.24 -0.42 2.79
C ILE A 130 18.29 -1.43 2.29
N TYR A 131 18.86 -1.26 1.09
CA TYR A 131 19.93 -2.15 0.63
C TYR A 131 21.18 -2.09 1.50
N TYR A 132 21.56 -0.90 1.97
CA TYR A 132 22.65 -0.74 2.93
C TYR A 132 22.34 -1.50 4.23
N TRP A 133 21.12 -1.34 4.76
CA TRP A 133 20.66 -2.03 5.97
C TRP A 133 20.68 -3.55 5.80
N ILE A 134 20.19 -4.09 4.67
CA ILE A 134 20.22 -5.54 4.38
C ILE A 134 21.65 -6.09 4.47
N ASN A 135 22.61 -5.40 3.84
CA ASN A 135 24.01 -5.84 3.86
C ASN A 135 24.61 -5.75 5.27
N LYS A 136 24.30 -4.69 6.01
CA LYS A 136 24.77 -4.51 7.39
C LYS A 136 24.19 -5.56 8.34
N THR A 137 22.88 -5.81 8.29
CA THR A 137 22.21 -6.84 9.09
C THR A 137 22.77 -8.24 8.82
N LYS A 138 23.10 -8.57 7.56
CA LYS A 138 23.80 -9.81 7.21
C LYS A 138 25.17 -9.93 7.87
N GLN A 139 25.93 -8.84 7.92
CA GLN A 139 27.27 -8.82 8.53
C GLN A 139 27.18 -8.96 10.05
N ASP A 140 26.32 -8.15 10.68
CA ASP A 140 26.16 -8.08 12.13
C ASP A 140 25.53 -9.35 12.73
N HIS A 141 24.71 -10.07 11.95
CA HIS A 141 23.97 -11.26 12.38
C HIS A 141 24.16 -12.46 11.44
N SER A 142 25.40 -12.68 10.98
CA SER A 142 25.72 -13.74 10.01
C SER A 142 25.40 -15.17 10.47
N ASP A 143 25.24 -15.41 11.78
CA ASP A 143 24.80 -16.68 12.35
C ASP A 143 23.29 -16.93 12.20
N MET A 144 22.50 -15.88 11.96
CA MET A 144 21.04 -15.95 11.86
C MET A 144 20.47 -15.51 10.51
N VAL A 145 21.17 -14.64 9.77
CA VAL A 145 20.65 -13.96 8.59
C VAL A 145 21.41 -14.39 7.33
N LYS A 146 20.68 -14.93 6.36
CA LYS A 146 21.19 -15.17 5.00
C LYS A 146 20.42 -14.30 4.02
N VAL A 147 21.14 -13.55 3.19
CA VAL A 147 20.56 -12.76 2.09
C VAL A 147 20.56 -13.59 0.83
N ILE A 148 19.39 -13.72 0.20
CA ILE A 148 19.17 -14.49 -1.02
C ILE A 148 18.71 -13.52 -2.11
N LEU A 149 19.40 -13.48 -3.24
CA LEU A 149 18.95 -12.78 -4.43
C LEU A 149 17.96 -13.70 -5.18
N ILE A 150 16.71 -13.26 -5.31
CA ILE A 150 15.64 -14.08 -5.93
C ILE A 150 15.33 -13.67 -7.37
N GLY A 151 15.80 -12.49 -7.80
CA GLY A 151 15.56 -11.98 -9.14
C GLY A 151 16.03 -10.54 -9.30
N SER A 152 15.51 -9.89 -10.33
CA SER A 152 15.74 -8.47 -10.58
C SER A 152 14.45 -7.81 -10.99
N SER A 153 14.25 -6.55 -10.60
CA SER A 153 13.08 -5.75 -10.97
C SER A 153 13.06 -5.44 -12.46
N SER A 154 11.97 -4.85 -12.94
CA SER A 154 11.84 -4.32 -14.30
C SER A 154 12.98 -3.34 -14.64
N GLU A 155 13.33 -2.47 -13.68
CA GLU A 155 14.45 -1.53 -13.74
C GLU A 155 15.81 -2.14 -13.33
N LYS A 156 15.92 -3.47 -13.30
CA LYS A 156 17.16 -4.23 -13.03
C LYS A 156 17.75 -4.03 -11.63
N ARG A 157 16.94 -3.64 -10.65
CA ARG A 157 17.36 -3.62 -9.24
C ARG A 157 17.30 -5.02 -8.62
N PRO A 158 18.21 -5.37 -7.70
CA PRO A 158 18.24 -6.70 -7.10
C PRO A 158 17.04 -6.93 -6.15
N LEU A 159 16.38 -8.08 -6.28
CA LEU A 159 15.30 -8.48 -5.36
C LEU A 159 15.86 -9.40 -4.28
N TYR A 160 15.89 -8.93 -3.04
CA TYR A 160 16.48 -9.66 -1.91
C TYR A 160 15.43 -10.26 -0.97
N VAL A 161 15.70 -11.47 -0.49
CA VAL A 161 15.00 -12.12 0.61
C VAL A 161 15.97 -12.33 1.77
N LEU A 162 15.55 -11.97 2.98
CA LEU A 162 16.30 -12.25 4.21
C LEU A 162 15.76 -13.53 4.84
N LYS A 163 16.51 -14.62 4.71
CA LYS A 163 16.25 -15.85 5.44
C LYS A 163 16.75 -15.70 6.88
N LEU A 164 15.81 -15.67 7.82
CA LEU A 164 16.09 -15.70 9.25
C LEU A 164 16.04 -17.15 9.75
N SER A 165 17.05 -17.60 10.48
CA SER A 165 17.10 -18.96 11.03
C SER A 165 17.77 -18.94 12.41
N GLY A 166 17.23 -19.70 13.37
CA GLY A 166 17.90 -19.93 14.65
C GLY A 166 19.07 -20.92 14.51
N ARG A 167 19.85 -21.09 15.57
CA ARG A 167 21.05 -21.95 15.63
C ARG A 167 20.80 -23.48 15.55
N ARG A 168 19.68 -23.93 14.99
CA ARG A 168 19.39 -25.36 14.78
C ARG A 168 19.52 -25.70 13.31
N ASP A 169 20.17 -26.82 13.02
CA ASP A 169 20.67 -27.14 11.68
C ASP A 169 19.60 -27.59 10.66
N GLU A 170 18.37 -27.93 11.10
CA GLU A 170 17.33 -28.44 10.19
C GLU A 170 16.07 -27.56 10.20
N VAL A 171 15.94 -26.69 9.19
CA VAL A 171 14.73 -25.88 8.96
C VAL A 171 13.72 -26.74 8.20
N LYS A 172 12.78 -27.36 8.91
CA LYS A 172 11.72 -28.19 8.31
C LYS A 172 10.52 -27.39 7.80
N ARG A 173 10.33 -26.17 8.33
CA ARG A 173 9.15 -25.34 8.09
C ARG A 173 9.55 -23.87 8.08
N ALA A 174 8.92 -23.08 7.23
CA ALA A 174 9.16 -21.65 7.10
C ALA A 174 7.86 -20.85 7.01
N MET A 175 7.95 -19.59 7.39
CA MET A 175 6.96 -18.55 7.15
C MET A 175 7.57 -17.58 6.13
N TRP A 176 6.78 -17.23 5.12
CA TRP A 176 7.08 -16.16 4.18
C TRP A 176 6.36 -14.88 4.61
N ILE A 177 7.11 -13.77 4.65
CA ILE A 177 6.56 -12.44 4.85
C ILE A 177 7.12 -11.55 3.74
N ASP A 178 6.24 -10.88 3.00
CA ASP A 178 6.61 -9.81 2.08
C ASP A 178 5.94 -8.49 2.48
N CYS A 179 6.56 -7.40 2.03
CA CYS A 179 6.12 -6.02 2.24
C CYS A 179 6.38 -5.24 0.95
N GLY A 180 5.65 -4.14 0.74
CA GLY A 180 5.95 -3.20 -0.35
C GLY A 180 5.59 -3.70 -1.74
N ILE A 181 4.53 -4.52 -1.85
CA ILE A 181 3.97 -4.97 -3.13
C ILE A 181 3.34 -3.80 -3.92
N HIS A 182 2.77 -2.80 -3.23
CA HIS A 182 2.20 -1.61 -3.85
C HIS A 182 3.15 -0.41 -3.73
N ALA A 183 3.27 0.36 -4.81
CA ALA A 183 3.91 1.67 -4.87
C ALA A 183 3.15 2.55 -5.88
N ASP A 184 3.27 3.87 -5.76
CA ASP A 184 2.72 4.82 -6.73
C ASP A 184 3.69 4.95 -7.92
N CYS A 185 3.52 4.06 -8.92
CA CYS A 185 4.38 3.95 -10.10
C CYS A 185 3.59 3.45 -11.32
N PHE A 186 4.05 3.82 -12.52
CA PHE A 186 3.58 3.20 -13.76
C PHE A 186 3.96 1.72 -13.81
N GLY A 187 2.99 0.85 -14.12
CA GLY A 187 3.20 -0.58 -14.20
C GLY A 187 1.90 -1.36 -14.01
N ALA A 188 2.01 -2.68 -13.87
CA ALA A 188 0.91 -3.51 -13.39
C ALA A 188 0.83 -3.48 -11.87
N ASP A 189 -0.38 -3.60 -11.32
CA ASP A 189 -0.58 -3.90 -9.91
C ASP A 189 -0.03 -5.31 -9.66
N LEU A 190 1.08 -5.40 -8.91
CA LEU A 190 1.72 -6.66 -8.56
C LEU A 190 0.74 -7.60 -7.82
N ASN A 191 -0.22 -7.06 -7.07
CA ASN A 191 -1.26 -7.81 -6.37
C ASN A 191 -2.53 -8.03 -7.21
N ARG A 192 -2.46 -7.83 -8.53
CA ARG A 192 -3.40 -8.35 -9.54
C ARG A 192 -2.71 -9.26 -10.55
N ASN A 193 -1.41 -9.50 -10.41
CA ASN A 193 -0.60 -10.16 -11.42
C ASN A 193 -0.33 -11.64 -11.13
N PHE A 194 -0.66 -12.19 -9.95
CA PHE A 194 -0.46 -13.61 -9.67
C PHE A 194 -1.52 -14.50 -10.35
N ASP A 195 -1.21 -15.78 -10.55
CA ASP A 195 -2.12 -16.76 -11.16
C ASP A 195 -3.22 -17.25 -10.19
N ALA A 196 -4.14 -16.36 -9.83
CA ALA A 196 -5.27 -16.63 -8.93
C ALA A 196 -6.56 -16.00 -9.46
N ASN A 197 -7.30 -16.74 -10.28
CA ASN A 197 -8.49 -16.23 -10.98
C ASN A 197 -8.17 -14.93 -11.75
N TRP A 198 -7.00 -14.90 -12.38
CA TRP A 198 -6.31 -13.70 -12.87
C TRP A 198 -7.15 -12.87 -13.83
N CYS A 199 -7.05 -11.56 -13.67
CA CYS A 199 -7.69 -10.54 -14.50
C CYS A 199 -9.21 -10.69 -14.70
N THR A 200 -9.91 -11.23 -13.70
CA THR A 200 -11.37 -11.27 -13.67
C THR A 200 -11.95 -10.04 -12.96
N LYS A 201 -13.25 -10.06 -12.60
CA LYS A 201 -13.92 -8.93 -11.95
C LYS A 201 -13.16 -8.51 -10.69
N GLY A 202 -12.59 -7.31 -10.75
CA GLY A 202 -11.83 -6.69 -9.68
C GLY A 202 -10.36 -6.36 -10.01
N ALA A 203 -9.98 -6.65 -11.25
CA ALA A 203 -8.78 -6.13 -11.90
C ALA A 203 -9.17 -5.53 -13.27
N SER A 204 -8.20 -4.94 -13.95
CA SER A 204 -8.36 -4.32 -15.26
C SER A 204 -7.31 -4.82 -16.25
N ASP A 205 -7.67 -4.98 -17.51
CA ASP A 205 -6.75 -5.23 -18.62
C ASP A 205 -6.25 -3.92 -19.28
N ASN A 206 -6.76 -2.78 -18.83
CA ASN A 206 -6.33 -1.46 -19.27
C ASN A 206 -5.04 -1.04 -18.55
N PRO A 207 -3.91 -0.81 -19.26
CA PRO A 207 -2.64 -0.38 -18.65
C PRO A 207 -2.67 0.97 -17.93
N CYS A 208 -3.72 1.77 -18.14
CA CYS A 208 -3.90 3.05 -17.45
C CYS A 208 -4.75 2.94 -16.17
N ASP A 209 -5.31 1.76 -15.87
CA ASP A 209 -6.07 1.53 -14.64
C ASP A 209 -5.12 1.21 -13.48
N PRO A 210 -5.32 1.78 -12.28
CA PRO A 210 -4.50 1.47 -11.10
C PRO A 210 -4.50 -0.02 -10.72
N THR A 211 -5.49 -0.78 -11.16
CA THR A 211 -5.61 -2.24 -10.94
C THR A 211 -5.26 -3.06 -12.18
N TYR A 212 -4.42 -2.52 -13.07
CA TYR A 212 -3.95 -3.23 -14.26
C TYR A 212 -3.28 -4.56 -13.88
N CYS A 213 -3.79 -5.66 -14.43
CA CYS A 213 -3.41 -7.02 -14.06
C CYS A 213 -2.12 -7.53 -14.72
N GLY A 214 -1.50 -6.74 -15.59
CA GLY A 214 -0.35 -7.15 -16.41
C GLY A 214 -0.74 -7.86 -17.70
N GLN A 215 0.25 -8.29 -18.49
CA GLN A 215 -0.01 -8.90 -19.81
C GLN A 215 -0.49 -10.35 -19.74
N PHE A 216 -0.10 -11.05 -18.67
CA PHE A 216 -0.43 -12.45 -18.36
C PHE A 216 -0.09 -12.70 -16.88
N PRO A 217 -0.56 -13.80 -16.27
CA PRO A 217 -0.18 -14.12 -14.89
C PRO A 217 1.34 -14.21 -14.74
N GLU A 218 1.87 -13.49 -13.76
CA GLU A 218 3.30 -13.39 -13.44
C GLU A 218 4.13 -12.79 -14.59
N SER A 219 3.54 -11.82 -15.31
CA SER A 219 4.25 -11.02 -16.32
C SER A 219 5.32 -10.12 -15.73
N GLU A 220 5.13 -9.62 -14.51
CA GLU A 220 6.09 -8.73 -13.88
C GLU A 220 7.28 -9.52 -13.33
N PRO A 221 8.53 -9.07 -13.54
CA PRO A 221 9.70 -9.82 -13.07
C PRO A 221 9.74 -9.92 -11.53
N GLU A 222 9.15 -8.97 -10.81
CA GLU A 222 8.97 -8.97 -9.36
C GLU A 222 8.04 -10.10 -8.89
N THR A 223 6.83 -10.19 -9.46
CA THR A 223 5.85 -11.25 -9.14
C THR A 223 6.39 -12.62 -9.54
N GLN A 224 7.00 -12.73 -10.72
CA GLN A 224 7.63 -13.94 -11.20
C GLN A 224 8.75 -14.43 -10.26
N ALA A 225 9.60 -13.52 -9.76
CA ALA A 225 10.68 -13.88 -8.84
C ALA A 225 10.14 -14.46 -7.52
N VAL A 226 9.11 -13.83 -6.94
CA VAL A 226 8.44 -14.30 -5.72
C VAL A 226 7.77 -15.66 -5.96
N ALA A 227 6.96 -15.77 -7.03
CA ALA A 227 6.25 -16.98 -7.37
C ALA A 227 7.21 -18.16 -7.62
N ARG A 228 8.30 -17.92 -8.37
CA ARG A 228 9.35 -18.93 -8.61
C ARG A 228 10.03 -19.35 -7.31
N PHE A 229 10.38 -18.41 -6.44
CA PHE A 229 11.03 -18.70 -5.17
C PHE A 229 10.13 -19.57 -4.29
N LEU A 230 8.87 -19.18 -4.10
CA LEU A 230 7.90 -19.92 -3.31
C LEU A 230 7.58 -21.29 -3.91
N ARG A 231 7.47 -21.42 -5.24
CA ARG A 231 7.34 -22.73 -5.90
C ARG A 231 8.48 -23.68 -5.57
N SER A 232 9.72 -23.18 -5.56
CA SER A 232 10.90 -23.98 -5.21
C SER A 232 11.00 -24.35 -3.72
N HIS A 233 10.18 -23.75 -2.86
CA HIS A 233 10.14 -23.99 -1.41
C HIS A 233 8.76 -24.48 -0.92
N LYS A 234 7.93 -25.03 -1.82
CA LYS A 234 6.55 -25.48 -1.53
C LYS A 234 6.45 -26.37 -0.29
N ASP A 235 7.38 -27.31 -0.15
CA ASP A 235 7.33 -28.29 0.94
C ASP A 235 7.77 -27.69 2.29
N THR A 236 8.44 -26.56 2.27
CA THR A 236 8.99 -25.89 3.46
C THR A 236 8.11 -24.75 3.94
N VAL A 237 7.58 -23.91 3.03
CA VAL A 237 6.76 -22.75 3.41
C VAL A 237 5.36 -23.21 3.80
N LYS A 238 4.94 -22.87 5.02
CA LYS A 238 3.63 -23.28 5.58
C LYS A 238 2.73 -22.12 5.97
N LEU A 239 3.27 -20.90 5.98
CA LEU A 239 2.56 -19.67 6.30
C LEU A 239 3.01 -18.58 5.33
N TYR A 240 2.05 -17.91 4.70
CA TYR A 240 2.24 -16.74 3.85
C TYR A 240 1.57 -15.53 4.51
N LEU A 241 2.27 -14.41 4.60
CA LEU A 241 1.75 -13.16 5.13
C LEU A 241 2.23 -12.00 4.26
N SER A 242 1.31 -11.31 3.60
CA SER A 242 1.63 -10.08 2.87
C SER A 242 1.24 -8.85 3.69
N ILE A 243 2.16 -7.88 3.79
CA ILE A 243 1.97 -6.65 4.57
C ILE A 243 1.71 -5.47 3.63
N HIS A 244 0.55 -4.85 3.83
CA HIS A 244 0.03 -3.71 3.08
C HIS A 244 -0.36 -2.57 4.04
N SER A 245 -0.78 -1.45 3.47
CA SER A 245 -1.49 -0.38 4.16
C SER A 245 -2.44 0.28 3.16
N TYR A 246 -3.44 1.03 3.58
CA TYR A 246 -3.96 1.21 4.94
C TYR A 246 -5.38 0.64 5.01
N SER A 247 -5.93 0.54 6.23
CA SER A 247 -7.37 0.41 6.55
C SER A 247 -7.58 -0.27 7.91
N GLN A 248 -6.50 -0.76 8.54
CA GLN A 248 -6.54 -1.61 9.72
C GLN A 248 -7.42 -2.85 9.48
N MET A 249 -7.00 -3.72 8.57
CA MET A 249 -7.68 -4.98 8.27
C MET A 249 -6.74 -6.19 8.35
N LEU A 250 -7.25 -7.32 8.81
CA LEU A 250 -6.56 -8.59 8.79
C LEU A 250 -7.38 -9.62 8.02
N LEU A 251 -6.93 -9.93 6.82
CA LEU A 251 -7.68 -10.67 5.82
C LEU A 251 -7.11 -12.06 5.60
N PHE A 252 -7.94 -12.93 5.05
CA PHE A 252 -7.54 -14.23 4.52
C PHE A 252 -8.31 -14.55 3.23
N PRO A 253 -7.87 -15.52 2.42
CA PRO A 253 -8.55 -15.93 1.21
C PRO A 253 -10.02 -16.37 1.40
N TYR A 254 -10.89 -16.22 0.40
CA TYR A 254 -10.59 -15.67 -0.92
C TYR A 254 -10.82 -14.17 -1.01
N SER A 255 -9.96 -13.53 -1.81
CA SER A 255 -10.11 -12.17 -2.32
C SER A 255 -10.66 -12.18 -3.75
N CYS A 256 -10.41 -13.23 -4.54
CA CYS A 256 -10.80 -13.35 -5.94
C CYS A 256 -12.21 -13.91 -6.17
N SER A 257 -12.87 -14.40 -5.11
CA SER A 257 -14.24 -14.93 -5.14
C SER A 257 -14.93 -14.76 -3.78
N TYR A 258 -16.27 -14.86 -3.75
CA TYR A 258 -17.05 -14.86 -2.50
C TYR A 258 -17.17 -16.24 -1.86
N ASP A 259 -16.56 -17.26 -2.46
CA ASP A 259 -16.57 -18.63 -1.97
C ASP A 259 -15.75 -18.75 -0.69
N GLU A 260 -16.07 -19.76 0.11
CA GLU A 260 -15.33 -20.04 1.34
C GLU A 260 -14.19 -21.03 1.09
N ILE A 261 -13.02 -20.73 1.65
CA ILE A 261 -11.91 -21.67 1.67
C ILE A 261 -12.21 -22.89 2.56
N PRO A 262 -11.67 -24.09 2.24
CA PRO A 262 -11.92 -25.31 3.03
C PRO A 262 -11.69 -25.19 4.55
N ASN A 263 -10.70 -24.41 4.98
CA ASN A 263 -10.39 -24.17 6.40
C ASN A 263 -10.86 -22.79 6.90
N HIS A 264 -11.96 -22.26 6.35
CA HIS A 264 -12.50 -20.93 6.67
C HIS A 264 -12.66 -20.67 8.17
N ASN A 265 -13.36 -21.56 8.88
CA ASN A 265 -13.64 -21.37 10.31
C ASN A 265 -12.36 -21.26 11.15
N GLU A 266 -11.30 -21.99 10.77
CA GLU A 266 -10.02 -21.93 11.46
C GLU A 266 -9.35 -20.57 11.23
N LEU A 267 -9.25 -20.13 9.98
CA LEU A 267 -8.61 -18.88 9.59
C LEU A 267 -9.37 -17.69 10.19
N PHE A 268 -10.70 -17.75 10.20
CA PHE A 268 -11.56 -16.74 10.81
C PHE A 268 -11.29 -16.58 12.32
N GLU A 269 -11.21 -17.68 13.09
CA GLU A 269 -10.91 -17.59 14.52
C GLU A 269 -9.49 -17.08 14.78
N VAL A 270 -8.51 -17.40 13.93
CA VAL A 270 -7.14 -16.88 14.05
C VAL A 270 -7.10 -15.36 13.85
N VAL A 271 -7.70 -14.83 12.78
CA VAL A 271 -7.69 -13.37 12.53
C VAL A 271 -8.52 -12.60 13.57
N LYS A 272 -9.58 -13.22 14.09
CA LYS A 272 -10.40 -12.68 15.17
C LYS A 272 -9.63 -12.63 16.48
N GLU A 273 -8.88 -13.67 16.83
CA GLU A 273 -8.01 -13.67 18.02
C GLU A 273 -6.95 -12.58 17.90
N ALA A 274 -6.21 -12.54 16.79
CA ALA A 274 -5.17 -11.55 16.54
C ALA A 274 -5.71 -10.11 16.65
N SER A 275 -6.83 -9.82 15.99
CA SER A 275 -7.49 -8.51 16.02
C SER A 275 -7.99 -8.14 17.42
N THR A 276 -8.53 -9.11 18.18
CA THR A 276 -8.97 -8.90 19.56
C THR A 276 -7.79 -8.57 20.49
N LYS A 277 -6.66 -9.24 20.29
CA LYS A 277 -5.43 -8.99 21.06
C LYS A 277 -4.85 -7.62 20.74
N ILE A 278 -4.79 -7.23 19.45
CA ILE A 278 -4.38 -5.88 19.06
C ILE A 278 -5.26 -4.83 19.76
N ARG A 279 -6.60 -4.96 19.67
CA ARG A 279 -7.53 -4.06 20.36
C ARG A 279 -7.30 -4.01 21.86
N ARG A 280 -7.00 -5.14 22.50
CA ARG A 280 -6.74 -5.21 23.95
C ARG A 280 -5.47 -4.46 24.35
N TYR A 281 -4.38 -4.64 23.61
CA TYR A 281 -3.06 -4.10 23.97
C TYR A 281 -2.81 -2.69 23.44
N TYR A 282 -3.22 -2.39 22.21
CA TYR A 282 -2.92 -1.13 21.51
C TYR A 282 -4.13 -0.23 21.33
N ARG A 283 -5.35 -0.70 21.68
CA ARG A 283 -6.62 0.03 21.50
C ARG A 283 -7.00 0.32 20.04
N THR A 284 -6.24 -0.22 19.09
CA THR A 284 -6.53 -0.15 17.67
C THR A 284 -7.51 -1.23 17.26
N ASN A 285 -8.53 -0.86 16.49
CA ASN A 285 -9.55 -1.79 16.02
C ASN A 285 -9.24 -2.24 14.59
N TYR A 286 -9.06 -3.54 14.38
CA TYR A 286 -8.89 -4.11 13.06
C TYR A 286 -10.18 -4.79 12.60
N LYS A 287 -10.61 -4.53 11.36
CA LYS A 287 -11.61 -5.37 10.68
C LYS A 287 -10.93 -6.68 10.27
N TYR A 288 -11.69 -7.75 10.14
CA TYR A 288 -11.12 -9.05 9.77
C TYR A 288 -12.16 -9.93 9.09
N GLY A 289 -11.68 -10.85 8.25
CA GLY A 289 -12.53 -11.77 7.50
C GLY A 289 -11.95 -12.14 6.13
N PRO A 290 -12.73 -12.82 5.29
CA PRO A 290 -12.34 -13.10 3.91
C PRO A 290 -12.16 -11.81 3.12
N GLY A 291 -11.12 -11.73 2.28
CA GLY A 291 -10.80 -10.51 1.52
C GLY A 291 -11.98 -9.97 0.72
N ALA A 292 -12.64 -10.82 -0.08
CA ALA A 292 -13.76 -10.42 -0.93
C ALA A 292 -14.97 -9.89 -0.14
N LYS A 293 -15.28 -10.52 1.01
CA LYS A 293 -16.41 -10.15 1.87
C LYS A 293 -16.12 -8.95 2.77
N THR A 294 -14.84 -8.69 3.08
CA THR A 294 -14.43 -7.63 4.02
C THR A 294 -14.07 -6.33 3.31
N ILE A 295 -13.51 -6.42 2.10
CA ILE A 295 -13.03 -5.30 1.29
C ILE A 295 -13.81 -5.24 -0.02
N TYR A 296 -13.38 -6.00 -1.04
CA TYR A 296 -13.97 -6.13 -2.37
C TYR A 296 -13.23 -7.25 -3.12
N LEU A 297 -13.73 -7.65 -4.29
CA LEU A 297 -13.05 -8.65 -5.13
C LEU A 297 -11.68 -8.14 -5.60
N ALA A 298 -10.62 -8.92 -5.44
CA ALA A 298 -9.27 -8.60 -5.90
C ALA A 298 -8.59 -9.87 -6.47
N PRO A 299 -8.89 -10.25 -7.73
CA PRO A 299 -8.27 -11.39 -8.38
C PRO A 299 -6.79 -11.14 -8.69
N GLY A 300 -6.01 -12.22 -8.75
CA GLY A 300 -4.56 -12.14 -8.97
C GLY A 300 -3.75 -11.69 -7.76
N GLY A 301 -4.35 -11.70 -6.58
CA GLY A 301 -3.68 -11.46 -5.30
C GLY A 301 -2.70 -12.57 -4.93
N SER A 302 -1.58 -12.19 -4.31
CA SER A 302 -0.53 -13.10 -3.89
C SER A 302 -0.97 -14.07 -2.78
N ASP A 303 -1.87 -13.62 -1.91
CA ASP A 303 -2.44 -14.40 -0.80
C ASP A 303 -3.33 -15.55 -1.29
N ASP A 304 -4.23 -15.27 -2.23
CA ASP A 304 -5.06 -16.25 -2.90
C ASP A 304 -4.23 -17.24 -3.73
N TRP A 305 -3.22 -16.75 -4.45
CA TRP A 305 -2.28 -17.59 -5.20
C TRP A 305 -1.51 -18.53 -4.27
N ALA A 306 -0.96 -18.02 -3.16
CA ALA A 306 -0.23 -18.80 -2.18
C ALA A 306 -1.12 -19.90 -1.56
N TYR A 307 -2.38 -19.57 -1.28
CA TYR A 307 -3.37 -20.51 -0.78
C TYR A 307 -3.69 -21.61 -1.80
N ASN A 308 -4.03 -21.24 -3.04
CA ASN A 308 -4.30 -22.18 -4.14
C ASN A 308 -3.11 -23.07 -4.47
N PHE A 309 -1.88 -22.55 -4.30
CA PHE A 309 -0.65 -23.30 -4.49
C PHE A 309 -0.43 -24.39 -3.41
N GLY A 310 -1.08 -24.26 -2.25
CA GLY A 310 -1.08 -25.25 -1.16
C GLY A 310 -0.57 -24.73 0.19
N ILE A 311 -0.30 -23.43 0.33
CA ILE A 311 0.05 -22.82 1.62
C ILE A 311 -1.25 -22.54 2.38
N LYS A 312 -1.69 -23.52 3.18
CA LYS A 312 -3.00 -23.50 3.88
C LYS A 312 -3.25 -22.30 4.81
N TYR A 313 -2.19 -21.60 5.21
CA TYR A 313 -2.25 -20.43 6.07
C TYR A 313 -1.71 -19.24 5.28
N SER A 314 -2.62 -18.43 4.74
CA SER A 314 -2.32 -17.27 3.91
C SER A 314 -3.12 -16.07 4.41
N PHE A 315 -2.46 -14.94 4.59
CA PHE A 315 -3.06 -13.75 5.18
C PHE A 315 -2.54 -12.46 4.54
N THR A 316 -3.38 -11.45 4.54
CA THR A 316 -3.05 -10.08 4.13
C THR A 316 -3.30 -9.15 5.31
N PHE A 317 -2.31 -8.32 5.66
CA PHE A 317 -2.38 -7.37 6.77
C PHE A 317 -2.37 -5.95 6.23
N GLU A 318 -3.51 -5.25 6.31
CA GLU A 318 -3.62 -3.83 6.03
C GLU A 318 -3.35 -3.03 7.30
N LEU A 319 -2.17 -2.40 7.39
CA LEU A 319 -1.71 -1.65 8.55
C LEU A 319 -2.54 -0.36 8.81
N GLN A 320 -2.07 0.41 9.80
CA GLN A 320 -2.61 1.73 10.09
C GLN A 320 -2.52 2.69 8.91
N ASP A 321 -3.38 3.72 8.83
CA ASP A 321 -4.52 3.99 9.72
C ASP A 321 -5.86 3.65 9.04
N ARG A 322 -6.93 4.41 9.34
CA ARG A 322 -8.25 4.27 8.70
C ARG A 322 -8.56 5.38 7.71
N GLY A 323 -7.53 6.06 7.21
CA GLY A 323 -7.64 7.14 6.23
C GLY A 323 -7.45 8.55 6.79
N ARG A 324 -7.08 8.73 8.07
CA ARG A 324 -6.73 10.07 8.56
C ARG A 324 -5.44 10.55 7.89
N TYR A 325 -4.45 9.69 7.85
CA TYR A 325 -3.19 9.90 7.14
C TYR A 325 -3.05 9.00 5.92
N GLY A 326 -3.76 7.86 5.89
CA GLY A 326 -3.71 6.93 4.77
C GLY A 326 -2.29 6.48 4.48
N PHE A 327 -1.83 6.65 3.24
CA PHE A 327 -0.47 6.32 2.84
C PHE A 327 0.60 7.27 3.40
N LEU A 328 0.21 8.47 3.86
CA LEU A 328 1.12 9.46 4.43
C LEU A 328 1.17 9.39 5.97
N LEU A 329 1.18 8.18 6.52
CA LEU A 329 1.24 7.94 7.96
C LEU A 329 2.51 8.58 8.57
N PRO A 330 2.42 9.45 9.59
CA PRO A 330 3.59 10.11 10.15
C PRO A 330 4.57 9.11 10.80
N PRO A 331 5.89 9.36 10.76
CA PRO A 331 6.90 8.47 11.34
C PRO A 331 6.66 8.08 12.81
N SER A 332 6.04 8.97 13.60
CA SER A 332 5.70 8.72 15.00
C SER A 332 4.73 7.54 15.22
N PHE A 333 4.01 7.09 14.19
CA PHE A 333 3.12 5.93 14.25
C PHE A 333 3.80 4.62 13.87
N ILE A 334 5.00 4.65 13.26
CA ILE A 334 5.73 3.46 12.82
C ILE A 334 5.91 2.45 13.97
N PRO A 335 6.39 2.85 15.17
CA PRO A 335 6.59 1.88 16.26
C PRO A 335 5.29 1.18 16.66
N GLN A 336 4.17 1.90 16.70
CA GLN A 336 2.89 1.29 17.08
C GLN A 336 2.40 0.34 15.98
N ALA A 337 2.42 0.76 14.71
CA ALA A 337 1.99 -0.07 13.58
C ALA A 337 2.82 -1.36 13.48
N CYS A 338 4.15 -1.27 13.60
CA CYS A 338 5.03 -2.43 13.58
C CYS A 338 4.79 -3.38 14.76
N ASN A 339 4.54 -2.84 15.96
CA ASN A 339 4.29 -3.65 17.15
C ASN A 339 2.93 -4.37 17.10
N GLU A 340 1.90 -3.73 16.55
CA GLU A 340 0.60 -4.36 16.28
C GLU A 340 0.72 -5.52 15.29
N ALA A 341 1.41 -5.28 14.17
CA ALA A 341 1.68 -6.31 13.16
C ALA A 341 2.48 -7.46 13.74
N LEU A 342 3.55 -7.18 14.49
CA LEU A 342 4.37 -8.21 15.14
C LEU A 342 3.56 -9.05 16.13
N LEU A 343 2.63 -8.45 16.88
CA LEU A 343 1.74 -9.17 17.78
C LEU A 343 0.85 -10.15 17.01
N ALA A 344 0.21 -9.71 15.93
CA ALA A 344 -0.62 -10.58 15.10
C ALA A 344 0.19 -11.69 14.42
N THR A 345 1.35 -11.36 13.83
CA THR A 345 2.25 -12.33 13.20
C THR A 345 2.66 -13.41 14.20
N LYS A 346 2.95 -13.04 15.46
CA LYS A 346 3.26 -14.02 16.52
C LYS A 346 2.08 -14.94 16.83
N ILE A 347 0.87 -14.38 16.95
CA ILE A 347 -0.35 -15.17 17.23
C ILE A 347 -0.60 -16.17 16.09
N ILE A 348 -0.57 -15.69 14.85
CA ILE A 348 -0.76 -16.52 13.66
C ILE A 348 0.32 -17.61 13.59
N ALA A 349 1.60 -17.25 13.71
CA ALA A 349 2.70 -18.20 13.63
C ALA A 349 2.62 -19.28 14.74
N LEU A 350 2.27 -18.91 15.98
CA LEU A 350 2.09 -19.85 17.07
C LEU A 350 0.93 -20.81 16.83
N HIS A 351 -0.19 -20.32 16.27
CA HIS A 351 -1.32 -21.18 15.87
C HIS A 351 -0.88 -22.19 14.82
N VAL A 352 -0.20 -21.74 13.76
CA VAL A 352 0.31 -22.61 12.69
C VAL A 352 1.29 -23.66 13.24
N ILE A 353 2.22 -23.26 14.11
CA ILE A 353 3.15 -24.19 14.75
C ILE A 353 2.39 -25.27 15.53
N LYS A 354 1.38 -24.88 16.32
CA LYS A 354 0.56 -25.83 17.08
C LYS A 354 -0.14 -26.81 16.15
N LYS A 355 -0.81 -26.32 15.11
CA LYS A 355 -1.56 -27.15 14.16
C LYS A 355 -0.68 -28.14 13.41
N LEU A 356 0.45 -27.68 12.88
CA LEU A 356 1.38 -28.55 12.16
C LEU A 356 2.06 -29.60 13.07
N ASN A 357 2.06 -29.40 14.39
CA ASN A 357 2.55 -30.41 15.34
C ASN A 357 1.46 -31.42 15.70
N GLU A 358 0.18 -31.03 15.69
CA GLU A 358 -0.97 -31.94 15.84
C GLU A 358 -1.12 -32.89 14.64
N GLU A 359 -0.70 -32.46 13.44
CA GLU A 359 -0.74 -33.26 12.20
C GLU A 359 0.46 -34.22 12.02
N LEU A 360 1.44 -34.23 12.93
CA LEU A 360 2.56 -35.17 12.85
C LEU A 360 2.10 -36.58 13.29
N PRO A 361 2.39 -37.63 12.50
CA PRO A 361 2.02 -39.00 12.82
C PRO A 361 2.73 -39.57 14.06
#